data_AF-A0A9E1LCY7-F1
#
_entry.id   AF-A0A9E1LCY7-F1
#
_cell.length_a   1.000
_cell.length_b   1.000
_cell.length_c   1.000
_cell.angle_alpha   90.00
_cell.angle_beta   90.00
_cell.angle_gamma   90.00
#
_symmetry.space_group_name_H-M   'P 1'
#
loop_
_entity.id
_entity.type
_entity.pdbx_description
1 polymer ?
#
loop_
_entity_poly.entity_id
_entity_poly.type
_entity_poly.pdbx_seq_one_letter_code
_entity_poly.pdbx_strand_id
1 'polypeptide(L)'
;MTSATNNNKIFWCGNGGSAADAQHMSAELMGGLRSHNRPAIASIALTTDSSFLTAWANDTNYESIFSRQIEGLGKSGDVLIAISTSGNSSNVINAIRTAI
;
A
#
# COMPACT_ATOMS: atom_id res chain seq x y z
N MET A 1 8.11 3.24 12.88
CA MET A 1 8.85 3.43 11.61
C MET A 1 10.11 2.54 11.56
N THR A 2 10.01 1.26 11.91
CA THR A 2 11.15 0.31 11.98
C THR A 2 11.39 -0.47 10.68
N SER A 3 10.49 -0.38 9.69
CA SER A 3 10.61 -1.11 8.42
C SER A 3 11.78 -0.62 7.55
N ALA A 4 12.04 0.69 7.53
CA ALA A 4 13.04 1.31 6.64
C ALA A 4 14.50 0.90 6.91
N THR A 5 14.83 0.39 8.10
CA THR A 5 16.21 0.03 8.46
C THR A 5 16.54 -1.46 8.23
N ASN A 6 15.53 -2.31 8.02
CA ASN A 6 15.69 -3.78 8.01
C ASN A 6 15.38 -4.42 6.64
N ASN A 7 15.50 -3.67 5.54
CA ASN A 7 15.17 -4.15 4.19
C ASN A 7 13.73 -4.69 4.07
N ASN A 8 12.82 -4.10 4.84
CA ASN A 8 11.39 -4.31 4.75
C ASN A 8 10.76 -3.16 3.95
N LYS A 9 9.54 -3.39 3.47
CA LYS A 9 8.83 -2.45 2.61
C LYS A 9 7.59 -1.89 3.28
N ILE A 10 7.18 -0.73 2.79
CA ILE A 10 5.98 -0.04 3.24
C ILE A 10 4.94 -0.14 2.11
N PHE A 11 3.79 -0.70 2.44
CA PHE A 11 2.62 -0.73 1.56
C PHE A 11 1.66 0.40 1.91
N TRP A 12 1.07 1.01 0.89
CA TRP A 12 0.08 2.07 1.05
C TRP A 12 -1.21 1.68 0.35
N CYS A 13 -2.35 1.85 1.01
CA CYS A 13 -3.66 1.65 0.39
C CYS A 13 -4.69 2.68 0.87
N GLY A 14 -5.71 2.88 0.05
CA GLY A 14 -6.80 3.83 0.27
C GLY A 14 -7.64 3.97 -0.99
N ASN A 15 -8.83 4.57 -0.86
CA ASN A 15 -9.76 4.76 -1.99
C ASN A 15 -9.88 6.25 -2.34
N GLY A 16 -10.08 6.56 -3.63
CA GLY A 16 -10.32 7.95 -4.09
C GLY A 16 -9.18 8.90 -3.70
N GLY A 17 -9.48 10.00 -3.00
CA GLY A 17 -8.45 10.93 -2.52
C GLY A 17 -7.40 10.27 -1.64
N SER A 18 -7.79 9.30 -0.81
CA SER A 18 -6.84 8.52 0.00
C SER A 18 -5.91 7.64 -0.85
N ALA A 19 -6.32 7.25 -2.07
CA ALA A 19 -5.46 6.58 -3.02
C ALA A 19 -4.40 7.54 -3.61
N ALA A 20 -4.77 8.80 -3.82
CA ALA A 20 -3.85 9.85 -4.25
C ALA A 20 -2.79 10.12 -3.16
N ASP A 21 -3.20 10.20 -1.90
CA ASP A 21 -2.26 10.33 -0.77
C ASP A 21 -1.33 9.11 -0.66
N ALA A 22 -1.88 7.90 -0.83
CA ALA A 22 -1.10 6.66 -0.80
C ALA A 22 0.03 6.66 -1.85
N GLN A 23 -0.28 6.98 -3.11
CA GLN A 23 0.74 7.04 -4.16
C GLN A 23 1.72 8.21 -3.98
N HIS A 24 1.25 9.36 -3.50
CA HIS A 24 2.11 10.51 -3.21
C HIS A 24 3.14 10.15 -2.15
N MET A 25 2.69 9.66 -1.00
CA MET A 25 3.59 9.31 0.10
C MET A 25 4.56 8.20 -0.28
N SER A 26 4.12 7.23 -1.08
CA SER A 26 5.01 6.20 -1.60
C SER A 26 6.10 6.77 -2.50
N ALA A 27 5.75 7.71 -3.38
CA ALA A 27 6.70 8.38 -4.26
C ALA A 27 7.72 9.20 -3.45
N GLU A 28 7.31 9.93 -2.42
CA GLU A 28 8.20 10.72 -1.58
C GLU A 28 9.22 9.84 -0.82
N LEU A 29 8.79 8.68 -0.31
CA LEU A 29 9.70 7.75 0.38
C LEU A 29 10.73 7.13 -0.56
N MET A 30 10.31 6.76 -1.78
CA MET A 30 11.20 6.27 -2.83
C MET A 30 12.16 7.37 -3.31
N GLY A 31 11.65 8.58 -3.55
CA GLY A 31 12.36 9.69 -4.18
C GLY A 31 13.32 10.44 -3.25
N GLY A 32 13.13 10.39 -1.94
CA GLY A 32 14.04 11.05 -0.98
C GLY A 32 13.37 12.09 -0.09
N LEU A 33 12.14 12.51 -0.39
CA LEU A 33 11.41 13.59 0.26
C LEU A 33 12.23 14.88 0.25
N ARG A 34 12.92 15.20 1.36
CA ARG A 34 13.76 16.41 1.51
C ARG A 34 15.21 16.22 1.08
N SER A 35 15.70 14.98 1.02
CA SER A 35 17.09 14.67 0.66
C SER A 35 17.14 13.50 -0.29
N HIS A 36 17.68 13.75 -1.48
CA HIS A 36 17.95 12.73 -2.49
C HIS A 36 19.30 12.03 -2.24
N ASN A 37 20.07 12.48 -1.24
CA ASN A 37 21.34 11.88 -0.85
C ASN A 37 21.16 10.90 0.32
N ARG A 38 20.27 9.93 0.12
CA ARG A 38 20.08 8.78 1.01
C ARG A 38 19.65 7.57 0.18
N PRO A 39 19.79 6.34 0.70
CA PRO A 39 19.19 5.17 0.07
C PRO A 39 17.67 5.33 -0.09
N ALA A 40 17.13 4.81 -1.19
CA ALA A 40 15.69 4.72 -1.40
C ALA A 40 15.04 3.85 -0.31
N ILE A 41 13.83 4.22 0.12
CA ILE A 41 13.04 3.39 1.03
C ILE A 41 12.05 2.60 0.18
N ALA A 42 12.06 1.27 0.30
CA ALA A 42 11.16 0.40 -0.43
C ALA A 42 9.70 0.69 -0.06
N SER A 43 8.96 1.26 -1.00
CA SER A 43 7.60 1.75 -0.78
C SER A 43 6.71 1.47 -1.98
N ILE A 44 5.54 0.89 -1.76
CA ILE A 44 4.62 0.47 -2.82
C ILE A 44 3.21 0.99 -2.52
N ALA A 45 2.63 1.73 -3.45
CA ALA A 45 1.21 2.07 -3.41
C ALA A 45 0.41 0.97 -4.12
N LEU A 46 -0.49 0.31 -3.40
CA LEU A 46 -1.32 -0.79 -3.90
C LEU A 46 -2.47 -0.31 -4.82
N THR A 47 -2.48 0.98 -5.15
CA THR A 47 -3.56 1.70 -5.82
C THR A 47 -3.24 2.02 -7.29
N THR A 48 -2.02 1.74 -7.76
CA THR A 48 -1.52 2.27 -9.04
C THR A 48 -1.54 1.29 -10.20
N ASP A 49 -1.49 -0.02 -9.94
CA ASP A 49 -1.61 -1.04 -10.98
C ASP A 49 -3.08 -1.21 -11.39
N SER A 50 -3.52 -0.39 -12.33
CA SER A 50 -4.91 -0.40 -12.82
C SER A 50 -5.28 -1.75 -13.45
N SER A 51 -4.34 -2.43 -14.11
CA SER A 51 -4.57 -3.75 -14.70
C SER A 51 -4.91 -4.77 -13.62
N PHE A 52 -4.13 -4.83 -12.54
CA PHE A 52 -4.44 -5.73 -11.43
C PHE A 52 -5.76 -5.35 -10.74
N LEU A 53 -5.94 -4.07 -10.40
CA LEU A 53 -7.11 -3.61 -9.66
C LEU A 53 -8.42 -3.91 -10.40
N THR A 54 -8.45 -3.64 -11.71
CA THR A 54 -9.65 -3.85 -12.52
C THR A 54 -9.89 -5.33 -12.81
N ALA A 55 -8.85 -6.11 -13.12
CA ALA A 55 -9.00 -7.55 -13.35
C ALA A 55 -9.48 -8.28 -12.10
N TRP A 56 -8.86 -8.03 -10.94
CA TRP A 56 -9.25 -8.69 -9.69
C TRP A 56 -10.65 -8.29 -9.22
N ALA A 57 -11.00 -7.01 -9.36
CA ALA A 57 -12.34 -6.55 -9.03
C ALA A 57 -13.42 -7.17 -9.95
N ASN A 58 -13.11 -7.34 -11.25
CA ASN A 58 -14.00 -7.96 -12.23
C ASN A 58 -14.19 -9.46 -11.97
N ASP A 59 -13.08 -10.17 -11.76
CA ASP A 59 -13.08 -11.64 -11.71
C ASP A 59 -13.41 -12.18 -10.31
N THR A 60 -13.25 -11.37 -9.26
CA THR A 60 -13.39 -11.80 -7.86
C THR A 60 -14.27 -10.87 -7.05
N ASN A 61 -13.77 -9.71 -6.63
CA ASN A 61 -14.52 -8.66 -5.94
C ASN A 61 -13.63 -7.45 -5.63
N TYR A 62 -14.26 -6.31 -5.40
CA TYR A 62 -13.55 -5.08 -5.06
C TYR A 62 -12.99 -5.09 -3.62
N GLU A 63 -13.63 -5.82 -2.71
CA GLU A 63 -13.31 -5.90 -1.28
C GLU A 63 -11.97 -6.57 -0.98
N SER A 64 -11.35 -7.27 -1.93
CA SER A 64 -10.08 -7.99 -1.71
C SER A 64 -8.90 -7.47 -2.55
N ILE A 65 -9.09 -6.37 -3.28
CA ILE A 65 -8.07 -5.81 -4.20
C ILE A 65 -6.75 -5.45 -3.47
N PHE A 66 -6.81 -4.99 -2.21
CA PHE A 66 -5.60 -4.66 -1.46
C PHE A 66 -5.05 -5.87 -0.70
N SER A 67 -5.92 -6.67 -0.07
CA SER A 67 -5.50 -7.86 0.68
C SER A 67 -4.80 -8.88 -0.23
N ARG A 68 -5.25 -9.06 -1.48
CA ARG A 68 -4.62 -9.99 -2.42
C ARG A 68 -3.18 -9.59 -2.77
N GLN A 69 -2.92 -8.29 -2.93
CA GLN A 69 -1.56 -7.79 -3.17
C GLN A 69 -0.67 -7.96 -1.94
N ILE A 70 -1.22 -7.74 -0.73
CA ILE A 70 -0.48 -7.96 0.52
C ILE A 70 -0.14 -9.44 0.70
N GLU A 71 -1.07 -10.34 0.42
CA GLU A 71 -0.83 -11.79 0.46
C GLU A 71 0.31 -12.21 -0.49
N GLY A 72 0.36 -11.64 -1.70
CA GLY A 72 1.38 -11.99 -2.69
C GLY A 72 2.75 -11.30 -2.50
N LEU A 73 2.78 -10.08 -1.97
CA LEU A 73 3.99 -9.25 -1.88
C LEU A 73 4.56 -9.14 -0.47
N GLY A 74 3.70 -9.26 0.54
CA GLY A 74 4.01 -9.01 1.94
C GLY A 74 4.85 -10.11 2.57
N LYS A 75 5.70 -9.72 3.51
CA LYS A 75 6.42 -10.63 4.41
C LYS A 75 6.40 -10.07 5.83
N SER A 76 6.70 -10.93 6.81
CA SER A 76 6.83 -10.49 8.20
C SER A 76 7.81 -9.32 8.33
N GLY A 77 7.37 -8.27 9.03
CA GLY A 77 8.14 -7.06 9.27
C GLY A 77 7.96 -5.96 8.21
N ASP A 78 7.25 -6.23 7.12
CA ASP A 78 6.69 -5.18 6.27
C ASP A 78 5.63 -4.38 7.04
N VAL A 79 5.30 -3.18 6.55
CA VAL A 79 4.32 -2.30 7.19
C VAL A 79 3.25 -1.93 6.20
N LEU A 80 1.98 -2.03 6.60
CA LEU A 80 0.86 -1.45 5.88
C LEU A 80 0.48 -0.10 6.47
N ILE A 81 0.32 0.91 5.62
CA ILE A 81 -0.32 2.19 5.94
C ILE A 81 -1.64 2.26 5.17
N ALA A 82 -2.73 2.18 5.92
CA ALA A 82 -4.09 2.19 5.41
C ALA A 82 -4.73 3.57 5.62
N ILE A 83 -5.09 4.25 4.54
CA ILE A 83 -5.67 5.60 4.57
C ILE A 83 -7.16 5.50 4.24
N SER A 84 -8.01 5.93 5.17
CA SER A 84 -9.45 6.01 4.97
C SER A 84 -10.03 7.16 5.78
N THR A 85 -10.86 7.98 5.15
CA THR A 85 -11.57 9.07 5.83
C THR A 85 -12.72 8.55 6.70
N SER A 86 -13.41 7.50 6.26
CA SER A 86 -14.55 6.91 6.97
C SER A 86 -14.16 5.78 7.93
N GLY A 87 -13.02 5.14 7.70
CA GLY A 87 -12.62 3.93 8.43
C GLY A 87 -13.43 2.66 8.10
N ASN A 88 -14.41 2.76 7.19
CA ASN A 88 -15.41 1.70 6.97
C ASN A 88 -15.24 0.96 5.63
N SER A 89 -14.23 1.31 4.83
CA SER A 89 -14.03 0.66 3.52
C SER A 89 -13.60 -0.79 3.68
N SER A 90 -14.44 -1.73 3.23
CA SER A 90 -14.19 -3.18 3.35
C SER A 90 -12.85 -3.61 2.75
N ASN A 91 -12.45 -3.04 1.60
CA ASN A 91 -11.15 -3.35 0.99
C ASN A 91 -9.94 -2.90 1.83
N VAL A 92 -10.06 -1.78 2.55
CA VAL A 92 -9.03 -1.30 3.48
C VAL A 92 -9.03 -2.16 4.75
N ILE A 93 -10.20 -2.49 5.30
CA ILE A 93 -10.31 -3.36 6.48
C ILE A 93 -9.72 -4.74 6.21
N ASN A 94 -10.01 -5.32 5.04
CA ASN A 94 -9.46 -6.61 4.64
C ASN A 94 -7.94 -6.55 4.47
N ALA A 95 -7.40 -5.46 3.92
CA ALA A 95 -5.95 -5.24 3.85
C ALA A 95 -5.28 -5.29 5.23
N ILE A 96 -5.87 -4.60 6.22
CA ILE A 96 -5.38 -4.58 7.61
C ILE A 96 -5.40 -5.99 8.22
N ARG A 97 -6.47 -6.76 7.99
CA ARG A 97 -6.58 -8.13 8.50
C ARG A 97 -5.56 -9.09 7.89
N THR A 98 -5.13 -8.84 6.65
CA THR A 98 -4.13 -9.67 5.95
C THR A 98 -2.70 -9.27 6.29
N ALA A 99 -2.44 -8.03 6.71
CA ALA A 99 -1.10 -7.60 7.10
C ALA A 99 -0.62 -8.34 8.37
N ILE A 100 0.64 -8.77 8.37
CA ILE A 100 1.28 -9.58 9.43
C ILE A 100 2.53 -8.93 10.02
#